data_AF-A0A397W080-F1
#
_entry.id   AF-A0A397W080-F1
#
_cell.length_a   1.000
_cell.length_b   1.000
_cell.length_c   1.000
_cell.angle_alpha   90.00
_cell.angle_beta   90.00
_cell.angle_gamma   90.00
#
_symmetry.space_group_name_H-M   'P 1'
#
loop_
_entity.id
_entity.type
_entity.pdbx_description
1 polymer ?
#
loop_
_entity_poly.entity_id
_entity_poly.type
_entity_poly.pdbx_seq_one_letter_code
_entity_poly.pdbx_strand_id
1 'polypeptide(L)' 'MVSNGGGVAVTATTGLAALNIGGTTLHYFAGIGLGQGTLQELTKKVRDNKSARQRWIDCNVLIIDEST' A
#
# COMPACT_ATOMS: atom_id res chain seq x y z
N MET A 1 0.20 11.23 -1.94
CA MET A 1 -0.87 10.66 -1.10
C MET A 1 -1.84 11.79 -0.87
N VAL A 2 -3.07 11.66 -1.37
CA VAL A 2 -4.06 12.73 -1.29
C VAL A 2 -4.49 12.88 0.16
N SER A 3 -3.81 13.77 0.88
CA SER A 3 -4.19 14.22 2.21
C SER A 3 -5.35 15.20 2.07
N ASN A 4 -6.55 14.69 1.84
CA ASN A 4 -7.79 15.44 2.06
C ASN A 4 -8.95 14.47 2.26
N GLY A 5 -9.35 14.25 3.52
CA GLY A 5 -10.49 13.40 3.90
C GLY A 5 -10.12 11.97 4.35
N GLY A 6 -9.79 11.81 5.64
CA GLY A 6 -9.90 10.53 6.38
C GLY A 6 -9.16 9.31 5.84
N GLY A 7 -7.82 9.33 5.80
CA GLY A 7 -7.03 8.09 5.77
C GLY A 7 -7.38 7.05 4.68
N VAL A 8 -7.85 7.48 3.50
CA VAL A 8 -8.19 6.55 2.41
C VAL A 8 -6.95 6.28 1.55
N ALA A 9 -6.57 5.01 1.44
CA ALA A 9 -5.54 4.54 0.53
C ALA A 9 -6.19 3.85 -0.68
N VAL A 10 -6.03 4.42 -1.87
CA VAL A 10 -6.49 3.83 -3.13
C VAL A 10 -5.33 3.08 -3.77
N THR A 11 -5.52 1.80 -4.05
CA THR A 11 -4.48 0.94 -4.59
C THR A 11 -4.94 0.06 -5.74
N ALA A 12 -4.00 -0.39 -6.57
CA ALA A 12 -4.22 -1.44 -7.56
C ALA A 12 -3.02 -2.40 -7.66
N THR A 13 -3.17 -3.51 -8.38
CA THR A 13 -2.09 -4.52 -8.55
C THR A 13 -0.98 -4.06 -9.48
N THR A 14 -1.32 -3.32 -10.53
CA THR A 14 -0.36 -2.80 -11.54
C THR A 14 -0.20 -1.28 -11.47
N GLY A 15 0.96 -0.79 -11.91
CA GLY A 15 1.25 0.64 -11.91
C GLY A 15 0.31 1.45 -12.81
N LEU A 16 -0.09 0.89 -13.95
CA LEU A 16 -0.98 1.55 -14.91
C LEU A 16 -2.41 1.65 -14.36
N ALA A 17 -2.93 0.59 -13.75
CA ALA A 17 -4.22 0.62 -13.07
C ALA A 17 -4.23 1.60 -11.90
N ALA A 18 -3.18 1.58 -11.07
CA ALA A 18 -3.03 2.50 -9.96
C ALA A 18 -3.02 3.96 -10.42
N LEU A 19 -2.32 4.26 -11.53
CA LEU A 19 -2.32 5.57 -12.16
C LEU A 19 -3.73 5.98 -12.62
N ASN A 20 -4.47 5.09 -13.26
CA ASN A 20 -5.82 5.37 -13.77
C ASN A 20 -6.81 5.74 -12.66
N ILE A 21 -6.68 5.16 -11.47
CA ILE A 21 -7.55 5.45 -10.32
C ILE A 21 -6.97 6.51 -9.36
N GLY A 22 -5.89 7.19 -9.74
CA GLY A 22 -5.23 8.21 -8.90
C GLY A 22 -4.63 7.65 -7.60
N GLY A 23 -4.33 6.35 -7.58
CA GLY A 23 -3.80 5.62 -6.44
C GLY A 23 -2.33 5.25 -6.56
N THR A 24 -1.93 4.21 -5.84
CA THR A 24 -0.59 3.62 -5.92
C THR A 24 -0.66 2.10 -6.03
N THR A 25 0.44 1.41 -6.29
CA THR A 25 0.38 -0.05 -6.30
C THR A 25 0.25 -0.60 -4.88
N LEU A 26 -0.44 -1.73 -4.72
CA LEU A 26 -0.57 -2.40 -3.42
C LEU A 26 0.82 -2.73 -2.83
N HIS A 27 1.76 -3.16 -3.68
CA HIS A 27 3.15 -3.43 -3.30
C HIS A 27 3.87 -2.20 -2.74
N TYR A 28 3.68 -1.04 -3.38
CA TYR A 28 4.23 0.22 -2.90
C TYR A 28 3.58 0.64 -1.59
N PHE A 29 2.24 0.63 -1.53
CA PHE A 29 1.49 0.97 -0.32
C PHE A 29 1.97 0.12 0.87
N ALA A 30 1.91 -1.21 0.71
CA ALA A 30 2.25 -2.17 1.74
C ALA A 30 3.71 -2.07 2.20
N GLY A 31 4.63 -1.66 1.33
CA GLY A 31 6.05 -1.52 1.66
C GLY A 31 6.80 -2.85 1.72
N ILE A 32 6.24 -3.90 1.12
CA ILE A 32 6.80 -5.27 1.12
C ILE A 32 7.78 -5.54 -0.03
N GLY A 33 7.91 -4.62 -0.99
CA GLY A 33 8.64 -4.87 -2.23
C GLY A 33 7.91 -5.92 -3.07
N LEU A 34 8.60 -6.97 -3.51
CA LEU A 34 8.01 -8.05 -4.31
C LEU A 34 7.14 -9.06 -3.52
N GLY A 35 6.98 -8.87 -2.20
CA GLY A 35 6.16 -9.76 -1.38
C GLY A 35 6.72 -11.19 -1.23
N GLN A 36 8.00 -11.39 -1.49
CA GLN A 36 8.67 -12.68 -1.34
C GLN A 36 9.19 -12.88 0.09
N GLY A 37 9.02 -14.09 0.61
CA GLY A 37 9.45 -14.49 1.95
C GLY A 37 8.29 -14.87 2.87
N THR A 38 8.61 -15.15 4.12
CA THR A 38 7.66 -15.51 5.16
C THR A 38 6.88 -14.28 5.65
N LEU A 39 5.71 -14.51 6.25
CA LEU A 39 4.89 -13.45 6.85
C LEU A 39 5.70 -12.61 7.87
N GLN A 40 6.57 -13.26 8.65
CA GLN A 40 7.41 -12.63 9.66
C GLN A 40 8.45 -11.68 9.04
N GLU A 41 9.08 -12.10 7.94
CA GLU A 41 10.04 -11.27 7.21
C GLU A 41 9.36 -10.06 6.58
N LEU A 42 8.20 -10.27 5.94
CA LEU A 42 7.43 -9.18 5.34
C LEU A 42 6.94 -8.19 6.40
N THR A 43 6.41 -8.69 7.52
CA THR A 43 5.93 -7.84 8.62
C THR A 43 7.07 -7.03 9.24
N LYS A 44 8.25 -7.65 9.43
CA LYS A 44 9.44 -6.94 9.89
C LYS A 44 9.84 -5.83 8.92
N LYS A 45 9.84 -6.12 7.61
CA LYS A 45 10.16 -5.15 6.56
C LYS A 45 9.23 -3.93 6.58
N VAL A 46 7.92 -4.14 6.75
CA VAL A 46 6.94 -3.05 6.89
C VAL A 46 7.19 -2.23 8.15
N ARG A 47 7.43 -2.89 9.28
CA ARG A 47 7.67 -2.23 10.58
C ARG A 47 8.93 -1.37 10.57
N ASP A 48 10.00 -1.86 9.96
CA ASP A 48 11.30 -1.18 9.91
C ASP A 48 11.28 0.01 8.91
N ASN A 49 10.34 -0.01 7.95
CA ASN A 49 10.10 1.09 7.01
C ASN A 49 9.13 2.13 7.61
N LYS A 50 9.67 3.21 8.19
CA LYS A 50 8.87 4.28 8.81
C LYS A 50 7.75 4.81 7.91
N SER A 51 8.03 5.03 6.63
CA SER A 51 7.05 5.57 5.68
C SER A 51 5.92 4.58 5.36
N ALA A 52 6.25 3.30 5.19
CA ALA A 52 5.25 2.25 4.98
C ALA A 52 4.40 2.03 6.24
N ARG A 53 5.06 1.95 7.40
CA ARG A 53 4.40 1.87 8.69
C ARG A 53 3.43 3.03 8.91
N GLN A 54 3.84 4.26 8.59
CA GLN A 54 2.98 5.43 8.77
C GLN A 54 1.76 5.38 7.84
N ARG A 55 1.90 4.93 6.59
CA ARG A 55 0.75 4.70 5.71
C ARG A 55 -0.25 3.71 6.29
N TRP A 56 0.22 2.62 6.87
CA TRP A 56 -0.66 1.65 7.53
C TRP A 56 -1.38 2.23 8.75
N ILE A 57 -0.68 3.04 9.56
CA ILE A 57 -1.26 3.68 10.75
C ILE A 57 -2.32 4.72 10.36
N ASP A 58 -2.04 5.51 9.33
CA ASP A 58 -2.93 6.58 8.86
C ASP A 58 -4.05 6.07 7.95
N CYS A 59 -4.03 4.79 7.55
CA CYS A 59 -5.00 4.21 6.64
C CYS A 59 -6.23 3.70 7.40
N ASN A 60 -7.34 4.42 7.27
CA ASN A 60 -8.66 4.02 7.72
C ASN A 60 -9.37 3.12 6.72
N VAL A 61 -9.17 3.34 5.42
CA VAL A 61 -9.83 2.60 4.34
C VAL A 61 -8.81 2.25 3.27
N LEU A 62 -8.64 0.97 2.98
CA LEU A 62 -7.80 0.48 1.88
C LEU A 62 -8.70 -0.01 0.74
N ILE A 63 -8.68 0.69 -0.38
CA ILE A 63 -9.35 0.30 -1.61
C ILE A 63 -8.33 -0.42 -2.50
N ILE A 64 -8.71 -1.58 -3.03
CA ILE A 64 -7.89 -2.37 -3.94
C ILE A 64 -8.72 -2.60 -5.21
N ASP A 65 -8.25 -2.03 -6.31
CA ASP A 65 -8.81 -2.25 -7.65
C ASP A 65 -7.92 -3.21 -8.45
N GLU A 66 -8.50 -3.86 -9.47
CA GLU A 66 -7.84 -4.86 -10.34
C GLU A 66 -7.26 -6.06 -9.57
N SER A 67 -8.11 -6.95 -9.06
CA SER A 67 -7.71 -8.15 -8.28
C SER A 67 -7.54 -9.43 -9.11
N THR A 68 -7.27 -9.31 -10.41
CA THR A 68 -7.25 -10.45 -11.35
C THR A 68 -5.95 -11.22 -11.31
#